data_AF-A0A1E7HMK9-F1
#
_entry.id   AF-A0A1E7HMK9-F1
#
_cell.length_a   1.000
_cell.length_b   1.000
_cell.length_c   1.000
_cell.angle_alpha   90.00
_cell.angle_beta   90.00
_cell.angle_gamma   90.00
#
_symmetry.space_group_name_H-M   'P 1'
#
loop_
_entity.id
_entity.type
_entity.pdbx_description
1 polymer ?
#
loop_
_entity_poly.entity_id
_entity_poly.type
_entity_poly.pdbx_seq_one_letter_code
_entity_poly.pdbx_strand_id
1 'polypeptide(L)' 'MFELEYLTDKKGQLKGVVVPIELWKQLFIEDDASAKELSEAMEDYCLSKAMDEGKESPLLSRKEALAYLEA' A
#
# COMPACT_ATOMS: atom_id res chain seq x y z
N MET A 1 -17.00 14.54 16.55
CA MET A 1 -15.93 13.72 17.17
C MET A 1 -15.53 12.74 16.10
N PHE A 2 -14.30 12.81 15.59
CA PHE A 2 -13.86 11.87 14.55
C PHE A 2 -13.55 10.54 15.23
N GLU A 3 -14.29 9.49 14.89
CA GLU A 3 -14.01 8.15 15.39
C GLU A 3 -12.87 7.55 14.55
N LEU A 4 -11.73 7.32 15.20
CA LEU A 4 -10.63 6.56 14.60
C LEU A 4 -10.96 5.08 14.74
N GLU A 5 -11.11 4.39 13.62
CA GLU A 5 -11.27 2.95 13.62
C GLU A 5 -9.90 2.28 13.59
N TYR A 6 -9.80 1.07 14.13
CA TYR A 6 -8.54 0.34 14.17
C TYR A 6 -8.68 -1.01 13.49
N LEU A 7 -7.69 -1.33 12.65
CA LEU A 7 -7.58 -2.62 12.01
C LEU A 7 -6.90 -3.58 12.98
N THR A 8 -7.54 -4.71 13.23
CA THR A 8 -7.02 -5.79 14.07
C THR A 8 -6.74 -7.04 13.25
N ASP A 9 -5.76 -7.82 13.66
CA ASP A 9 -5.53 -9.15 13.10
C ASP A 9 -6.52 -10.20 13.66
N LYS A 10 -6.42 -11.44 13.17
CA LYS A 10 -7.27 -12.55 13.62
C LYS A 10 -7.12 -12.88 15.12
N LYS A 11 -6.10 -12.35 15.79
CA LYS A 11 -5.85 -12.50 17.24
C LYS A 11 -6.31 -11.26 18.02
N GLY A 12 -6.91 -10.28 17.36
CA GLY A 12 -7.34 -9.02 17.97
C GLY A 12 -6.21 -8.01 18.21
N GLN A 13 -5.00 -8.25 17.69
CA GLN A 13 -3.91 -7.30 17.85
C GLN A 13 -4.04 -6.16 16.85
N LEU A 14 -3.87 -4.92 17.33
CA LEU A 14 -3.88 -3.72 16.50
C LEU A 14 -2.73 -3.77 15.48
N LYS A 15 -3.09 -3.69 14.20
CA LYS A 15 -2.14 -3.67 13.08
C LYS A 15 -2.17 -2.38 12.27
N GLY A 16 -3.19 -1.56 12.44
CA GLY A 16 -3.30 -0.29 11.74
C GLY A 16 -4.42 0.58 12.31
N VAL A 17 -4.44 1.83 11.87
CA VAL A 17 -5.49 2.80 12.17
C VAL A 17 -6.11 3.24 10.85
N VAL A 18 -7.43 3.35 10.83
CA VAL A 18 -8.19 3.96 9.73
C VAL A 18 -8.37 5.42 10.09
N VAL A 19 -7.71 6.27 9.32
CA VAL A 19 -7.84 7.72 9.48
C VAL A 19 -8.84 8.22 8.42
N PRO A 20 -9.96 8.86 8.81
CA PRO A 20 -10.86 9.51 7.88
C PRO A 20 -10.07 10.48 6.97
N ILE A 21 -10.43 10.51 5.68
CA ILE A 21 -9.64 11.23 4.68
C ILE A 21 -9.52 12.74 4.98
N GLU A 22 -10.53 13.31 5.64
CA GLU A 22 -10.55 14.70 6.08
C GLU A 22 -9.51 14.97 7.17
N LEU A 23 -9.36 14.04 8.12
CA LEU A 23 -8.33 14.12 9.17
C LEU A 23 -6.94 13.84 8.62
N TRP A 24 -6.81 12.88 7.72
CA TRP A 24 -5.53 12.59 7.06
C TRP A 24 -5.02 13.85 6.36
N LYS A 25 -5.86 14.50 5.56
CA LYS A 25 -5.53 15.76 4.88
C LYS A 25 -5.14 16.89 5.84
N GLN A 26 -5.62 16.90 7.07
CA GLN A 26 -5.23 17.91 8.07
C GLN A 26 -3.95 17.56 8.84
N LEU A 27 -3.67 16.27 9.02
CA LEU A 27 -2.57 15.79 9.87
C LEU A 27 -1.26 15.58 9.11
N PHE A 28 -1.32 15.19 7.84
CA PHE A 28 -0.14 14.75 7.08
C PHE A 28 0.07 15.48 5.76
N ILE A 29 -0.87 16.32 5.36
CA ILE A 29 -0.62 17.29 4.30
C ILE A 29 -0.29 18.58 5.03
N GLU A 30 1.00 18.77 5.36
CA GLU A 30 1.51 20.13 5.48
C GLU A 30 1.27 20.79 4.10
N ASP A 31 0.73 22.01 4.13
CA ASP A 31 0.29 22.80 2.98
C ASP A 31 1.04 22.44 1.67
N ASP A 32 0.29 22.09 0.61
CA ASP A 32 0.73 21.86 -0.78
C ASP A 32 1.18 20.46 -1.25
N ALA A 33 1.08 19.36 -0.50
CA ALA A 33 1.20 18.05 -1.14
C ALA A 33 -0.02 17.81 -2.07
N SER A 34 0.18 18.05 -3.36
CA SER A 34 -0.85 17.89 -4.37
C SER A 34 -1.35 16.44 -4.40
N ALA A 35 -2.61 16.22 -4.76
CA ALA A 35 -3.14 14.86 -4.91
C ALA A 35 -2.30 13.98 -5.86
N LYS A 36 -1.55 14.63 -6.77
CA LYS A 36 -0.59 14.00 -7.67
C LYS A 36 0.62 13.44 -6.92
N GLU A 37 1.25 14.23 -6.05
CA GLU A 37 2.40 13.79 -5.24
C GLU A 37 2.02 12.67 -4.27
N LEU A 38 0.81 12.72 -3.71
CA LEU A 38 0.30 11.62 -2.90
C LEU A 38 0.07 10.34 -3.72
N SER A 39 -0.47 10.47 -4.94
CA SER A 39 -0.64 9.33 -5.86
C SER A 39 0.71 8.70 -6.22
N GLU A 40 1.69 9.52 -6.58
CA GLU A 40 3.05 9.08 -6.92
C GLU A 40 3.73 8.37 -5.73
N ALA A 41 3.66 8.95 -4.53
CA ALA A 41 4.20 8.33 -3.33
C ALA A 41 3.51 6.98 -2.99
N MET A 42 2.20 6.88 -3.24
CA MET A 42 1.44 5.65 -3.04
C MET A 42 1.83 4.56 -4.05
N GLU A 43 2.02 4.94 -5.31
CA GLU A 43 2.50 4.06 -6.38
C GLU A 43 3.89 3.52 -6.06
N ASP A 44 4.81 4.39 -5.66
CA ASP A 44 6.18 4.02 -5.27
C ASP A 44 6.20 3.06 -4.08
N TYR A 45 5.35 3.32 -3.07
CA TYR A 45 5.22 2.43 -1.91
C TYR A 45 4.68 1.06 -2.32
N CYS A 46 3.62 1.01 -3.13
CA CYS A 46 3.01 -0.24 -3.57
C CYS A 46 3.99 -1.05 -4.43
N LEU A 47 4.72 -0.40 -5.34
CA LEU A 47 5.73 -1.04 -6.18
C LEU A 47 6.88 -1.60 -5.33
N SER A 48 7.40 -0.80 -4.39
CA SER A 48 8.48 -1.24 -3.49
C SER A 48 8.07 -2.47 -2.68
N LYS A 49 6.84 -2.47 -2.15
CA LYS A 49 6.30 -3.61 -1.41
C LYS A 49 6.13 -4.85 -2.30
N ALA A 50 5.59 -4.69 -3.51
CA ALA A 50 5.46 -5.80 -4.47
C ALA A 50 6.83 -6.39 -4.85
N MET A 51 7.86 -5.55 -4.99
CA MET A 51 9.24 -5.98 -5.23
C MET A 51 9.81 -6.76 -4.04
N ASP A 52 9.56 -6.31 -2.80
CA ASP A 52 9.98 -7.03 -1.59
C ASP A 52 9.30 -8.39 -1.47
N GLU A 53 7.98 -8.46 -1.71
CA GLU A 53 7.24 -9.74 -1.75
C GLU A 53 7.75 -10.65 -2.88
N GLY A 54 8.11 -10.07 -4.02
CA GLY A 54 8.70 -10.78 -5.16
C GLY A 54 10.05 -11.43 -4.87
N LYS A 55 10.84 -10.93 -3.90
CA LYS A 55 12.12 -11.56 -3.51
C LYS A 55 11.95 -12.98 -2.98
N GLU A 56 10.81 -13.26 -2.36
CA GLU A 56 10.48 -14.59 -1.83
C GLU A 56 9.87 -15.51 -2.89
N SER A 57 9.62 -15.00 -4.10
CA SER A 57 9.04 -15.77 -5.19
C SER A 57 10.10 -16.52 -6.02
N PRO A 58 9.78 -17.70 -6.57
CA PRO A 58 10.68 -18.40 -7.48
C PRO A 58 10.92 -17.59 -8.76
N LEU A 59 12.17 -17.54 -9.23
CA LEU A 59 12.49 -16.97 -10.53
C LEU A 59 12.00 -17.91 -11.65
N LEU A 60 11.14 -17.40 -12.52
CA LEU A 60 10.66 -18.13 -13.69
C LEU A 60 11.65 -17.99 -14.85
N SER A 61 11.82 -19.07 -15.62
CA SER A 61 12.45 -18.96 -16.94
C SER A 61 11.57 -18.14 -17.88
N ARG A 62 12.15 -17.60 -18.96
CA ARG A 62 11.40 -16.84 -19.97
C ARG A 62 10.17 -17.60 -20.49
N LYS A 63 10.28 -18.92 -20.68
CA LYS A 63 9.16 -19.75 -21.16
C LYS A 63 8.04 -19.85 -20.13
N GLU A 64 8.38 -20.07 -18.87
CA GLU A 64 7.41 -20.17 -17.77
C GLU A 64 6.73 -18.81 -17.51
N ALA A 65 7.48 -17.72 -17.57
CA ALA A 65 6.94 -16.37 -17.43
C ALA A 65 5.95 -16.02 -18.56
N LEU A 66 6.28 -16.35 -19.81
CA LEU A 66 5.36 -16.15 -20.94
C LEU A 66 4.09 -17.00 -20.78
N ALA A 67 4.23 -18.27 -20.41
CA ALA A 67 3.08 -19.15 -20.17
C ALA A 67 2.17 -18.63 -19.03
N TYR A 68 2.73 -17.99 -18.00
CA TYR A 68 1.97 -17.36 -16.92
C TYR A 68 1.21 -16.10 -17.36
N LEU A 69 1.82 -15.27 -18.22
CA LEU A 69 1.22 -14.01 -18.70
C LEU A 69 0.15 -14.22 -19.78
N GLU A 70 0.20 -15.33 -20.51
CA GLU A 70 -0.74 -15.67 -21.58
C GLU A 70 -1.96 -16.50 -21.09
N ALA A 71 -1.97 -16.90 -19.82
CA ALA A 71 -3.05 -17.67 -19.19
C ALA A 71 -4.25 -16.80 -18.77
#